data_AF-A0A535HCL9-F1
#
_entry.id   AF-A0A535HCL9-F1
#
_cell.length_a   1.000
_cell.length_b   1.000
_cell.length_c   1.000
_cell.angle_alpha   90.00
_cell.angle_beta   90.00
_cell.angle_gamma   90.00
#
_symmetry.space_group_name_H-M   'P 1'
#
loop_
_entity.id
_entity.type
_entity.pdbx_description
1 polymer ?
#
loop_
_entity_poly.entity_id
_entity_poly.type
_entity_poly.pdbx_seq_one_letter_code
_entity_poly.pdbx_strand_id
1 'polypeptide(L)'
;MTDDPRLTAIGIPGDSDPVTSIEPAEPDMRDVHRSDLDALKDGATMLTEAGNRVAALAVMWSAVAIAPTDLGAHRRLAAMLANAGDIDGAANEYARFIEFMIPIGDVGRATMELAYGARMFGSHPALHEAAEKIVNAVRGLVPGDAVVTPILPMPRLLPKVPFRFCIHDDGDRHWMQLEGGTTDLVPSAVRLLDRNDEVVETRKFIPLAAGQKGHAKIVEGEPNGVAWVVLGVTDEVVAALDAGKPSPYRVEAKVGDEWISTVLVDTGCRIGRRPKVAVS
;
A
#
# COMPACT_ATOMS: atom_id res chain seq x y z
N MET A 1 79.20 52.39 21.29
CA MET A 1 78.96 53.46 20.29
C MET A 1 78.35 52.77 19.09
N THR A 2 77.05 52.60 18.96
CA THR A 2 75.96 53.52 19.31
C THR A 2 74.73 52.69 19.61
N ASP A 3 74.12 52.99 20.75
CA ASP A 3 72.82 52.51 21.21
C ASP A 3 71.73 52.99 20.25
N ASP A 4 70.90 52.07 19.74
CA ASP A 4 69.62 52.42 19.12
C ASP A 4 68.49 52.09 20.13
N PRO A 5 67.87 53.10 20.77
CA PRO A 5 66.97 52.93 21.92
C PRO A 5 65.52 52.51 21.54
N ARG A 6 65.29 51.89 20.38
CA ARG A 6 63.94 51.54 19.93
C ARG A 6 63.45 50.11 20.24
N LEU A 7 64.26 49.28 20.89
CA LEU A 7 63.89 47.90 21.23
C LEU A 7 63.74 47.62 22.74
N THR A 8 63.61 48.65 23.58
CA THR A 8 63.53 48.47 25.04
C THR A 8 62.31 49.16 25.65
N ALA A 9 61.14 48.60 25.38
CA ALA A 9 59.95 48.58 26.23
C ALA A 9 59.01 47.59 25.55
N ILE A 10 58.78 46.38 26.04
CA ILE A 10 58.28 46.02 27.37
C ILE A 10 58.85 44.61 27.71
N GLY A 11 59.23 44.41 28.98
CA GLY A 11 60.10 43.33 29.46
C GLY A 11 59.62 41.87 29.34
N ILE A 12 60.63 40.99 29.35
CA ILE A 12 60.63 39.55 29.64
C ILE A 12 61.05 39.47 31.14
N PRO A 13 60.55 38.58 32.04
CA PRO A 13 60.79 37.14 31.88
C PRO A 13 59.86 36.11 32.56
N GLY A 14 59.88 34.90 31.99
CA GLY A 14 59.71 33.64 32.71
C GLY A 14 58.38 32.94 32.43
N ASP A 15 58.38 31.97 31.53
CA ASP A 15 58.48 30.57 31.97
C ASP A 15 58.78 29.68 30.75
N SER A 16 59.64 28.70 30.95
CA SER A 16 60.01 27.69 29.95
C SER A 16 58.94 26.60 29.89
N ASP A 17 58.39 26.39 28.68
CA ASP A 17 57.74 25.20 28.11
C ASP A 17 57.17 24.11 29.06
N PRO A 18 55.93 23.65 28.79
CA PRO A 18 55.88 22.57 27.81
C PRO A 18 54.99 22.93 26.61
N VAL A 19 55.41 22.42 25.46
CA VAL A 19 54.62 22.29 24.23
C VAL A 19 53.21 21.84 24.58
N THR A 20 52.29 22.80 24.65
CA THR A 20 50.86 22.51 24.63
C THR A 20 50.52 22.40 23.16
N SER A 21 50.41 21.16 22.68
CA SER A 21 49.73 20.87 21.43
C SER A 21 48.44 21.68 21.42
N ILE A 22 48.33 22.64 20.49
CA ILE A 22 47.03 23.16 20.11
C ILE A 22 46.36 21.97 19.43
N GLU A 23 45.65 21.15 20.21
CA GLU A 23 44.68 20.25 19.63
C GLU A 23 43.76 21.15 18.80
N PRO A 24 43.52 20.84 17.52
CA PRO A 24 42.44 21.48 16.81
C PRO A 24 41.20 21.26 17.67
N ALA A 25 40.53 22.35 18.04
CA ALA A 25 39.27 22.28 18.77
C ALA A 25 38.43 21.21 18.09
N GLU A 26 38.19 20.10 18.80
CA GLU A 26 37.44 19.00 18.25
C GLU A 26 36.12 19.60 17.74
N PRO A 27 35.77 19.40 16.47
CA PRO A 27 34.48 19.86 15.98
C PRO A 27 33.44 19.24 16.90
N ASP A 28 32.72 20.09 17.62
CA ASP A 28 31.65 19.73 18.54
C ASP A 28 30.77 18.68 17.84
N MET A 29 30.95 17.41 18.22
CA MET A 29 30.34 16.21 17.60
C MET A 29 28.81 16.17 17.76
N ARG A 30 28.18 17.30 18.08
CA ARG A 30 26.72 17.50 18.09
C ARG A 30 26.12 17.48 16.69
N ASP A 31 26.93 17.54 15.62
CA ASP A 31 26.46 17.63 14.23
C ASP A 31 26.49 16.28 13.47
N VAL A 32 26.63 15.13 14.16
CA VAL A 32 26.92 13.83 13.50
C VAL A 32 25.70 12.91 13.34
N HIS A 33 24.50 13.28 13.78
CA HIS A 33 23.28 12.54 13.46
C HIS A 33 22.10 13.47 13.16
N ARG A 34 22.21 14.28 12.10
CA ARG A 34 21.00 14.86 11.46
C ARG A 34 20.17 13.69 10.93
N SER A 35 18.88 13.61 11.29
CA SER A 35 18.00 12.60 10.72
C SER A 35 17.90 12.82 9.20
N ASP A 36 17.80 11.75 8.39
CA ASP A 36 17.65 11.89 6.94
C ASP A 36 16.48 12.80 6.56
N LEU A 37 15.43 12.81 7.39
CA LEU A 37 14.30 13.72 7.28
C LEU A 37 14.69 15.19 7.44
N ASP A 38 15.49 15.53 8.44
CA ASP A 38 15.97 16.90 8.64
C ASP A 38 16.90 17.32 7.50
N ALA A 39 17.74 16.41 7.00
CA ALA A 39 18.58 16.67 5.83
C ALA A 39 17.75 16.97 4.57
N LEU A 40 16.65 16.24 4.34
CA LEU A 40 15.73 16.52 3.24
C LEU A 40 15.00 17.87 3.42
N LYS A 41 14.55 18.18 4.64
CA LYS A 41 13.90 19.46 4.97
C LYS A 41 14.82 20.67 4.75
N ASP A 42 16.08 20.55 5.15
CA ASP A 42 17.10 21.59 4.98
C ASP A 42 17.48 21.72 3.51
N GLY A 43 17.71 20.60 2.81
CA GLY A 43 18.01 20.58 1.38
C GLY A 43 16.91 21.24 0.53
N ALA A 44 15.64 20.98 0.83
CA ALA A 44 14.53 21.65 0.15
C ALA A 44 14.50 23.17 0.42
N THR A 45 14.87 23.60 1.62
CA THR A 45 14.97 25.03 1.98
C THR A 45 16.07 25.70 1.14
N MET A 46 17.27 25.11 1.10
CA MET A 46 18.39 25.61 0.29
C MET A 46 18.04 25.69 -1.21
N LEU A 47 17.35 24.68 -1.75
CA LEU A 47 16.90 24.67 -3.14
C LEU A 47 15.87 25.77 -3.42
N THR A 48 14.98 26.05 -2.46
CA THR A 48 14.00 27.14 -2.56
C THR A 48 14.70 28.50 -2.57
N GLU A 49 15.66 28.72 -1.69
CA GLU A 49 16.48 29.95 -1.62
C GLU A 49 17.31 30.16 -2.89
N ALA A 50 17.82 29.08 -3.48
CA ALA A 50 18.50 29.10 -4.78
C ALA A 50 17.54 29.29 -5.98
N GLY A 51 16.23 29.40 -5.75
CA GLY A 51 15.23 29.56 -6.81
C GLY A 51 14.87 28.27 -7.56
N ASN A 52 15.45 27.12 -7.19
CA ASN A 52 15.17 25.83 -7.81
C ASN A 52 13.94 25.16 -7.17
N ARG A 53 12.76 25.73 -7.42
CA ARG A 53 11.49 25.32 -6.81
C ARG A 53 11.09 23.88 -7.16
N VAL A 54 11.39 23.42 -8.38
CA VAL A 54 11.05 22.06 -8.84
C VAL A 54 11.85 21.02 -8.07
N ALA A 55 13.18 21.21 -7.94
CA ALA A 55 14.00 20.30 -7.16
C ALA A 55 13.62 20.33 -5.68
N ALA A 56 13.28 21.51 -5.13
CA ALA A 56 12.84 21.63 -3.75
C ALA A 56 11.56 20.80 -3.49
N LEU A 57 10.57 20.86 -4.39
CA LEU A 57 9.35 20.03 -4.30
C LEU A 57 9.66 18.54 -4.36
N ALA A 58 10.54 18.11 -5.26
CA ALA A 58 10.97 16.72 -5.37
C ALA A 58 11.59 16.20 -4.06
N VAL A 59 12.46 16.99 -3.44
CA VAL A 59 13.08 16.64 -2.16
C VAL A 59 12.04 16.57 -1.04
N MET A 60 11.06 17.47 -1.03
CA MET A 60 10.01 17.46 -0.01
C MET A 60 9.03 16.29 -0.19
N TRP A 61 8.76 15.83 -1.41
CA TRP A 61 8.03 14.58 -1.64
C TRP A 61 8.77 13.37 -1.08
N SER A 62 10.09 13.33 -1.19
CA SER A 62 10.90 12.29 -0.53
C SER A 62 10.81 12.37 1.00
N ALA A 63 10.79 13.58 1.57
CA ALA A 63 10.65 13.77 3.02
C ALA A 63 9.35 13.17 3.57
N VAL A 64 8.21 13.45 2.92
CA VAL A 64 6.92 12.86 3.32
C VAL A 64 6.82 11.36 3.03
N ALA A 65 7.60 10.85 2.05
CA ALA A 65 7.64 9.42 1.77
C ALA A 65 8.40 8.63 2.86
N ILE A 66 9.52 9.16 3.37
CA ILE A 66 10.30 8.48 4.42
C ILE A 66 9.72 8.69 5.82
N ALA A 67 8.98 9.78 6.03
CA ALA A 67 8.36 10.12 7.31
C ALA A 67 6.88 10.52 7.11
N PRO A 68 6.00 9.55 6.80
CA PRO A 68 4.60 9.82 6.45
C PRO A 68 3.78 10.47 7.58
N THR A 69 4.25 10.42 8.82
CA THR A 69 3.58 10.97 10.01
C THR A 69 4.23 12.26 10.52
N ASP A 70 5.27 12.78 9.84
CA ASP A 70 5.91 14.03 10.23
C ASP A 70 5.12 15.24 9.73
N LEU A 71 4.43 15.92 10.64
CA LEU A 71 3.64 17.09 10.28
C LEU A 71 4.48 18.21 9.63
N GLY A 72 5.72 18.38 10.08
CA GLY A 72 6.59 19.44 9.59
C GLY A 72 6.85 19.33 8.10
N ALA A 73 7.09 18.12 7.59
CA ALA A 73 7.32 17.82 6.19
C ALA A 73 6.04 18.04 5.37
N HIS A 74 4.91 17.52 5.84
CA HIS A 74 3.60 17.72 5.18
C HIS A 74 3.22 19.20 5.05
N ARG A 75 3.36 20.00 6.12
CA ARG A 75 3.08 21.44 6.07
C ARG A 75 4.02 22.21 5.16
N ARG A 76 5.31 21.86 5.15
CA ARG A 76 6.30 22.48 4.24
C ARG A 76 5.96 22.15 2.78
N LEU A 77 5.64 20.90 2.47
CA LEU A 77 5.22 20.49 1.13
C LEU A 77 3.97 21.25 0.67
N ALA A 78 2.93 21.27 1.49
CA ALA A 78 1.69 21.97 1.16
C ALA A 78 1.91 23.48 0.96
N ALA A 79 2.78 24.11 1.77
CA ALA A 79 3.14 25.51 1.58
C ALA A 79 3.89 25.74 0.25
N MET A 80 4.80 24.85 -0.12
CA MET A 80 5.53 24.93 -1.38
C MET A 80 4.60 24.77 -2.60
N LEU A 81 3.66 23.83 -2.53
CA LEU A 81 2.63 23.62 -3.55
C LEU A 81 1.75 24.87 -3.69
N ALA A 82 1.24 25.41 -2.59
CA ALA A 82 0.44 26.64 -2.60
C ALA A 82 1.22 27.84 -3.16
N ASN A 83 2.50 27.99 -2.79
CA ASN A 83 3.38 29.04 -3.33
C ASN A 83 3.69 28.87 -4.82
N ALA A 84 3.58 27.64 -5.35
CA ALA A 84 3.66 27.35 -6.78
C ALA A 84 2.32 27.56 -7.51
N GLY A 85 1.24 27.89 -6.78
CA GLY A 85 -0.12 28.05 -7.32
C GLY A 85 -0.93 26.76 -7.34
N ASP A 86 -0.37 25.64 -6.89
CA ASP A 86 -1.04 24.34 -6.80
C ASP A 86 -1.81 24.21 -5.48
N ILE A 87 -2.96 24.89 -5.43
CA ILE A 87 -3.85 24.89 -4.26
C ILE A 87 -4.48 23.50 -4.04
N ASP A 88 -4.83 22.81 -5.14
CA ASP A 88 -5.41 21.48 -5.08
C ASP A 88 -4.41 20.48 -4.49
N GLY A 89 -3.16 20.50 -4.97
CA GLY A 89 -2.07 19.70 -4.43
C GLY A 89 -1.79 19.99 -2.96
N ALA A 90 -1.79 21.27 -2.57
CA ALA A 90 -1.60 21.65 -1.17
C ALA A 90 -2.70 21.08 -0.25
N ALA A 91 -3.96 21.21 -0.64
CA ALA A 91 -5.09 20.67 0.12
C ALA A 91 -5.08 19.13 0.18
N ASN A 92 -4.70 18.48 -0.93
CA ASN A 92 -4.52 17.02 -0.97
C ASN A 92 -3.42 16.55 -0.01
N GLU A 93 -2.32 17.30 0.15
CA GLU A 93 -1.25 16.90 1.09
C GLU A 93 -1.72 16.98 2.55
N TYR A 94 -2.52 17.97 2.93
CA TYR A 94 -3.15 18.00 4.27
C TYR A 94 -4.10 16.80 4.48
N ALA A 95 -4.91 16.46 3.47
CA ALA A 95 -5.77 15.29 3.53
C ALA A 95 -4.95 14.00 3.69
N ARG A 96 -3.83 13.87 2.97
CA ARG A 96 -2.92 12.73 3.08
C ARG A 96 -2.31 12.59 4.48
N PHE A 97 -1.87 13.68 5.09
CA PHE A 97 -1.40 13.65 6.49
C PHE A 97 -2.51 13.15 7.43
N ILE A 98 -3.73 13.67 7.29
CA ILE A 98 -4.89 13.27 8.08
C ILE A 98 -5.14 11.76 7.95
N GLU A 99 -5.06 11.22 6.74
CA GLU A 99 -5.23 9.79 6.47
C GLU A 99 -4.19 8.92 7.17
N PHE A 100 -2.96 9.39 7.35
CA PHE A 100 -1.94 8.67 8.13
C PHE A 100 -2.23 8.70 9.64
N MET A 101 -2.82 9.78 10.16
CA MET A 101 -3.08 9.91 11.60
C MET A 101 -4.25 9.06 12.09
N ILE A 102 -5.25 8.81 11.24
CA ILE A 102 -6.44 8.02 11.59
C ILE A 102 -6.11 6.59 12.06
N PRO A 103 -5.37 5.75 11.31
CA PRO A 103 -5.06 4.38 11.75
C PRO A 103 -4.10 4.33 12.94
N ILE A 104 -3.34 5.40 13.20
CA ILE A 104 -2.48 5.54 14.38
C ILE A 104 -3.32 5.83 15.64
N GLY A 105 -4.58 6.25 15.45
CA GLY A 105 -5.50 6.59 16.55
C GLY A 105 -5.35 8.01 17.07
N ASP A 106 -4.48 8.83 16.48
CA ASP A 106 -4.30 10.24 16.86
C ASP A 106 -5.31 11.13 16.12
N VAL A 107 -6.58 10.89 16.43
CA VAL A 107 -7.71 11.61 15.83
C VAL A 107 -7.74 13.08 16.25
N GLY A 108 -7.17 13.40 17.42
CA GLY A 108 -6.98 14.78 17.89
C GLY A 108 -6.08 15.55 16.92
N ARG A 109 -4.91 14.99 16.58
CA ARG A 109 -4.01 15.59 15.60
C ARG A 109 -4.63 15.70 14.22
N ALA A 110 -5.32 14.66 13.76
CA ALA A 110 -6.05 14.67 12.49
C ALA A 110 -7.05 15.85 12.43
N THR A 111 -7.84 16.04 13.49
CA THR A 111 -8.84 17.10 13.59
C THR A 111 -8.21 18.50 13.60
N MET A 112 -7.09 18.67 14.32
CA MET A 112 -6.36 19.94 14.34
C MET A 112 -5.84 20.31 12.94
N GLU A 113 -5.29 19.35 12.20
CA GLU A 113 -4.77 19.61 10.86
C GLU A 113 -5.87 19.79 9.83
N LEU A 114 -7.01 19.12 9.97
CA LEU A 114 -8.19 19.41 9.17
C LEU A 114 -8.64 20.87 9.35
N ALA A 115 -8.76 21.33 10.60
CA ALA A 115 -9.17 22.70 10.89
C ALA A 115 -8.16 23.72 10.32
N TYR A 116 -6.87 23.41 10.42
CA TYR A 116 -5.82 24.24 9.82
C TYR A 116 -5.93 24.28 8.29
N GLY A 117 -5.99 23.11 7.63
CA GLY A 117 -6.13 23.01 6.17
C GLY A 117 -7.38 23.73 5.66
N ALA A 118 -8.53 23.56 6.34
CA ALA A 118 -9.79 24.21 5.95
C ALA A 118 -9.73 25.73 6.10
N ARG A 119 -8.96 26.25 7.08
CA ARG A 119 -8.70 27.69 7.19
C ARG A 119 -7.87 28.23 6.02
N MET A 120 -6.93 27.44 5.52
CA MET A 120 -6.03 27.85 4.43
C MET A 120 -6.68 27.71 3.05
N PHE A 121 -7.50 26.68 2.84
CA PHE A 121 -8.01 26.31 1.51
C PHE A 121 -9.54 26.23 1.41
N GLY A 122 -10.26 26.61 2.47
CA GLY A 122 -11.72 26.60 2.50
C GLY A 122 -12.30 25.18 2.45
N SER A 123 -13.47 25.06 1.81
CA SER A 123 -14.23 23.80 1.67
C SER A 123 -13.71 22.93 0.51
N HIS A 124 -12.40 22.78 0.40
CA HIS A 124 -11.78 21.96 -0.64
C HIS A 124 -12.25 20.49 -0.55
N PRO A 125 -12.60 19.81 -1.66
CA PRO A 125 -13.16 18.45 -1.64
C PRO A 125 -12.32 17.43 -0.87
N ALA A 126 -10.99 17.47 -1.02
CA ALA A 126 -10.09 16.56 -0.30
C ALA A 126 -10.15 16.72 1.22
N LEU A 127 -10.32 17.95 1.71
CA LEU A 127 -10.45 18.22 3.15
C LEU A 127 -11.83 17.81 3.66
N HIS A 128 -12.87 17.95 2.84
CA HIS A 128 -14.19 17.43 3.17
C HIS A 128 -14.18 15.90 3.29
N GLU A 129 -13.54 15.21 2.34
CA GLU A 129 -13.38 13.75 2.42
C GLU A 129 -12.59 13.33 3.67
N ALA A 130 -11.50 14.02 3.98
CA ALA A 130 -10.73 13.79 5.19
C ALA A 130 -11.55 14.02 6.47
N ALA A 131 -12.45 15.02 6.47
CA ALA A 131 -13.38 15.26 7.57
C ALA A 131 -14.34 14.09 7.79
N GLU A 132 -14.92 13.54 6.72
CA GLU A 132 -15.80 12.36 6.80
C GLU A 132 -15.05 11.15 7.38
N LYS A 133 -13.79 10.95 6.98
CA LYS A 133 -12.93 9.89 7.54
C LYS A 133 -12.68 10.09 9.04
N ILE A 134 -12.42 11.32 9.49
CA ILE A 134 -12.28 11.65 10.92
C ILE A 134 -13.59 11.38 11.67
N VAL A 135 -14.75 11.82 11.16
CA VAL A 135 -16.05 11.60 11.81
C VAL A 135 -16.31 10.11 12.01
N ASN A 136 -16.02 9.29 11.00
CA ASN A 136 -16.17 7.84 11.09
C ASN A 136 -15.21 7.24 12.13
N ALA A 137 -13.97 7.72 12.19
CA ALA A 137 -13.00 7.29 13.20
C ALA A 137 -13.45 7.65 14.63
N VAL A 138 -13.92 8.88 14.87
CA VAL A 138 -14.44 9.34 16.18
C VAL A 138 -15.67 8.52 16.60
N ARG A 139 -16.59 8.23 15.67
CA ARG A 139 -17.76 7.39 15.95
C ARG A 139 -17.37 6.00 16.44
N GLY A 140 -16.24 5.45 15.97
CA GLY A 140 -15.69 4.20 16.45
C GLY A 140 -15.09 4.25 17.86
N LEU A 141 -14.76 5.44 18.38
CA LEU A 141 -14.09 5.63 19.67
C LEU A 141 -15.04 5.92 20.85
N VAL A 142 -16.23 6.45 20.61
CA VAL A 142 -17.21 6.78 21.67
C VAL A 142 -18.09 5.57 21.95
N PRO A 143 -18.05 4.95 23.15
CA PRO A 143 -19.07 4.00 23.56
C PRO A 143 -20.28 4.80 24.08
N GLY A 144 -21.32 4.96 23.26
CA GLY A 144 -22.50 5.71 23.68
C GLY A 144 -23.70 5.59 22.77
N ASP A 145 -24.78 5.04 23.34
CA ASP A 145 -26.11 4.73 22.82
C ASP A 145 -26.18 3.81 21.59
N ALA A 146 -27.15 2.89 21.66
CA ALA A 146 -27.45 1.89 20.65
C ALA A 146 -27.91 2.54 19.33
N VAL A 147 -27.00 3.17 18.61
CA VAL A 147 -26.93 2.97 17.18
C VAL A 147 -26.67 1.49 17.03
N VAL A 148 -27.46 0.82 16.19
CA VAL A 148 -27.15 -0.52 15.71
C VAL A 148 -25.70 -0.44 15.23
N THR A 149 -24.76 -0.85 16.08
CA THR A 149 -23.45 -1.29 15.63
C THR A 149 -23.77 -2.19 14.45
N PRO A 150 -23.20 -1.99 13.25
CA PRO A 150 -22.97 -3.17 12.47
C PRO A 150 -22.13 -4.00 13.42
N ILE A 151 -22.77 -4.98 14.06
CA ILE A 151 -22.09 -6.09 14.68
C ILE A 151 -21.07 -6.42 13.60
N LEU A 152 -19.77 -6.19 13.85
CA LEU A 152 -18.75 -6.77 12.96
C LEU A 152 -19.23 -8.20 12.88
N PRO A 153 -19.75 -8.66 11.73
CA PRO A 153 -20.56 -9.86 11.70
C PRO A 153 -19.66 -10.90 12.34
N MET A 154 -20.06 -11.42 13.52
CA MET A 154 -19.23 -12.30 14.35
C MET A 154 -18.44 -13.16 13.38
N PRO A 155 -17.09 -13.06 13.29
CA PRO A 155 -16.33 -13.39 12.09
C PRO A 155 -16.96 -14.60 11.43
N ARG A 156 -17.83 -14.34 10.45
CA ARG A 156 -18.66 -15.41 9.90
C ARG A 156 -17.64 -16.13 9.06
N LEU A 157 -17.26 -17.32 9.51
CA LEU A 157 -16.58 -18.28 8.66
C LEU A 157 -17.57 -18.57 7.52
N LEU A 158 -17.46 -17.75 6.47
CA LEU A 158 -18.23 -17.96 5.27
C LEU A 158 -17.79 -19.32 4.72
N PRO A 159 -18.74 -20.19 4.39
CA PRO A 159 -18.40 -21.49 3.84
C PRO A 159 -17.65 -21.27 2.53
N LYS A 160 -16.63 -22.07 2.24
CA LYS A 160 -15.97 -21.96 0.95
C LYS A 160 -16.79 -22.68 -0.11
N VAL A 161 -16.96 -22.06 -1.27
CA VAL A 161 -17.70 -22.68 -2.38
C VAL A 161 -16.79 -23.72 -3.05
N PRO A 162 -17.19 -25.01 -3.09
CA PRO A 162 -16.36 -26.05 -3.69
C PRO A 162 -16.47 -25.99 -5.22
N PHE A 163 -15.32 -25.98 -5.89
CA PHE A 163 -15.22 -26.19 -7.32
C PHE A 163 -14.15 -27.22 -7.62
N ARG A 164 -14.41 -28.01 -8.64
CA ARG A 164 -13.40 -28.82 -9.32
C ARG A 164 -13.01 -28.17 -10.62
N PHE A 165 -11.80 -28.43 -11.10
CA PHE A 165 -11.34 -27.84 -12.35
C PHE A 165 -10.59 -28.78 -13.28
N CYS A 166 -10.68 -28.46 -14.57
CA CYS A 166 -9.86 -28.97 -15.67
C CYS A 166 -9.04 -27.80 -16.23
N ILE A 167 -7.80 -28.08 -16.66
CA ILE A 167 -7.03 -27.13 -17.47
C ILE A 167 -7.10 -27.57 -18.93
N HIS A 168 -7.35 -26.62 -19.81
CA HIS A 168 -7.43 -26.82 -21.23
C HIS A 168 -6.44 -25.91 -21.95
N ASP A 169 -6.10 -26.32 -23.17
CA ASP A 169 -5.07 -25.73 -24.00
C ASP A 169 -5.42 -25.97 -25.48
N ASP A 170 -5.25 -24.96 -26.33
CA ASP A 170 -5.39 -25.07 -27.79
C ASP A 170 -4.07 -24.88 -28.58
N GLY A 171 -2.96 -24.69 -27.86
CA GLY A 171 -1.62 -24.42 -28.37
C GLY A 171 -1.19 -22.96 -28.30
N ASP A 172 -2.13 -22.02 -28.14
CA ASP A 172 -1.86 -20.57 -28.01
C ASP A 172 -2.35 -20.02 -26.66
N ARG A 173 -3.44 -20.59 -26.12
CA ARG A 173 -4.07 -20.10 -24.89
C ARG A 173 -4.39 -21.22 -23.93
N HIS A 174 -4.37 -20.87 -22.64
CA HIS A 174 -4.83 -21.75 -21.58
C HIS A 174 -6.11 -21.22 -20.94
N TRP A 175 -7.01 -22.14 -20.60
CA TRP A 175 -8.17 -21.81 -19.79
C TRP A 175 -8.44 -22.85 -18.73
N MET A 176 -8.94 -22.38 -17.61
CA MET A 176 -9.39 -23.18 -16.50
C MET A 176 -10.91 -23.28 -16.55
N GLN A 177 -11.42 -24.50 -16.72
CA GLN A 177 -12.83 -24.77 -16.62
C GLN A 177 -13.16 -25.17 -15.19
N LEU A 178 -13.97 -24.34 -14.51
CA LEU A 178 -14.47 -24.59 -13.17
C LEU A 178 -15.89 -25.16 -13.23
N GLU A 179 -16.16 -26.15 -12.39
CA GLU A 179 -17.49 -26.73 -12.20
C GLU A 179 -17.71 -27.03 -10.72
N GLY A 180 -18.87 -26.66 -10.18
CA GLY A 180 -19.10 -26.80 -8.75
C GLY A 180 -20.26 -25.95 -8.25
N GLY A 181 -20.12 -25.45 -7.03
CA GLY A 181 -21.24 -24.94 -6.25
C GLY A 181 -22.14 -26.07 -5.73
N THR A 182 -22.98 -25.75 -4.77
CA THR A 182 -23.97 -26.69 -4.21
C THR A 182 -25.36 -26.07 -4.28
N THR A 183 -26.40 -26.84 -3.95
CA THR A 183 -27.75 -26.31 -3.80
C THR A 183 -27.86 -25.21 -2.74
N ASP A 184 -26.98 -25.21 -1.75
CA ASP A 184 -26.94 -24.19 -0.69
C ASP A 184 -26.02 -23.02 -1.05
N LEU A 185 -25.01 -23.26 -1.90
CA LEU A 185 -24.04 -22.27 -2.36
C LEU A 185 -24.08 -22.18 -3.88
N VAL A 186 -25.19 -21.66 -4.41
CA VAL A 186 -25.41 -21.51 -5.85
C VAL A 186 -24.67 -20.26 -6.34
N PRO A 187 -23.59 -20.40 -7.12
CA PRO A 187 -22.79 -19.26 -7.54
C PRO A 187 -23.39 -18.60 -8.78
N SER A 188 -23.37 -17.27 -8.82
CA SER A 188 -23.87 -16.46 -9.94
C SER A 188 -22.74 -15.86 -10.79
N ALA A 189 -21.59 -15.58 -10.17
CA ALA A 189 -20.40 -15.06 -10.83
C ALA A 189 -19.13 -15.58 -10.16
N VAL A 190 -17.99 -15.46 -10.85
CA VAL A 190 -16.65 -15.75 -10.37
C VAL A 190 -15.74 -14.56 -10.64
N ARG A 191 -14.76 -14.32 -9.77
CA ARG A 191 -13.69 -13.36 -10.01
C ARG A 191 -12.32 -13.96 -9.67
N LEU A 192 -11.31 -13.55 -10.43
CA LEU A 192 -9.90 -13.83 -10.13
C LEU A 192 -9.29 -12.59 -9.50
N LEU A 193 -8.56 -12.80 -8.41
CA LEU A 193 -7.80 -11.76 -7.73
C LEU A 193 -6.30 -12.09 -7.81
N ASP A 194 -5.48 -11.08 -8.06
CA ASP A 194 -4.03 -11.21 -8.02
C ASP A 194 -3.48 -11.17 -6.57
N ARG A 195 -2.15 -11.15 -6.46
CA ARG A 195 -1.44 -11.09 -5.16
C ARG A 195 -1.69 -9.82 -4.36
N ASN A 196 -2.19 -8.76 -4.99
CA ASN A 196 -2.52 -7.48 -4.37
C ASN A 196 -4.03 -7.35 -4.09
N ASP A 197 -4.79 -8.45 -4.26
CA ASP A 197 -6.25 -8.49 -4.17
C ASP A 197 -6.98 -7.65 -5.23
N GLU A 198 -6.33 -7.33 -6.35
CA GLU A 198 -6.95 -6.63 -7.47
C GLU A 198 -7.72 -7.61 -8.37
N VAL A 199 -8.91 -7.22 -8.81
CA VAL A 199 -9.74 -8.06 -9.68
C VAL A 199 -9.20 -8.05 -11.10
N VAL A 200 -8.69 -9.19 -11.56
CA VAL A 200 -8.11 -9.36 -12.90
C VAL A 200 -9.17 -9.73 -13.93
N GLU A 201 -10.12 -10.58 -13.54
CA GLU A 201 -11.20 -11.05 -14.43
C GLU A 201 -12.47 -11.32 -13.62
N THR A 202 -13.64 -11.07 -14.22
CA THR A 202 -14.94 -11.46 -13.67
C THR A 202 -15.79 -12.11 -14.75
N ARG A 203 -16.43 -13.25 -14.43
CA ARG A 203 -17.31 -14.00 -15.34
C ARG A 203 -18.59 -14.42 -14.64
N LYS A 204 -19.66 -14.58 -15.41
CA LYS A 204 -20.91 -15.17 -14.92
C LYS A 204 -20.85 -16.69 -15.04
N PHE A 205 -21.40 -17.38 -14.06
CA PHE A 205 -21.59 -18.82 -14.12
C PHE A 205 -22.74 -19.16 -15.07
N ILE A 206 -22.63 -20.33 -15.71
CA ILE A 206 -23.72 -20.96 -16.44
C ILE A 206 -24.34 -22.02 -15.51
N PRO A 207 -25.64 -21.94 -15.19
CA PRO A 207 -26.31 -22.94 -14.37
C PRO A 207 -26.31 -24.33 -15.04
N LEU A 208 -26.19 -25.37 -14.23
CA LEU A 208 -26.38 -26.76 -14.64
C LEU A 208 -27.74 -27.24 -14.11
N ALA A 209 -28.58 -27.75 -15.01
CA ALA A 209 -29.82 -28.40 -14.60
C ALA A 209 -29.53 -29.72 -13.86
N ALA A 210 -30.44 -30.14 -12.99
CA ALA A 210 -30.32 -31.43 -12.30
C ALA A 210 -30.16 -32.58 -13.30
N GLY A 211 -29.08 -33.35 -13.17
CA GLY A 211 -28.75 -34.46 -14.09
C GLY A 211 -28.03 -34.06 -15.38
N GLN A 212 -27.84 -32.76 -15.64
CA GLN A 212 -26.99 -32.29 -16.72
C GLN A 212 -25.53 -32.58 -16.38
N LYS A 213 -24.85 -33.35 -17.24
CA LYS A 213 -23.40 -33.56 -17.10
C LYS A 213 -22.68 -32.26 -17.45
N GLY A 214 -21.90 -31.75 -16.51
CA GLY A 214 -20.89 -30.73 -16.79
C GLY A 214 -19.70 -31.35 -17.56
N HIS A 215 -18.66 -30.54 -17.82
CA HIS A 215 -17.51 -31.00 -18.62
C HIS A 215 -16.27 -31.28 -17.77
N ALA A 216 -16.27 -30.92 -16.48
CA ALA A 216 -15.21 -31.34 -15.59
C ALA A 216 -15.34 -32.84 -15.27
N LYS A 217 -14.21 -33.53 -15.11
CA LYS A 217 -14.22 -34.94 -14.72
C LYS A 217 -14.91 -35.09 -13.37
N ILE A 218 -15.94 -35.93 -13.31
CA ILE A 218 -16.65 -36.24 -12.07
C ILE A 218 -15.70 -37.03 -11.15
N VAL A 219 -15.59 -36.60 -9.91
CA VAL A 219 -14.90 -37.32 -8.84
C VAL A 219 -15.94 -38.18 -8.12
N GLU A 220 -15.65 -39.47 -7.97
CA GLU A 220 -16.57 -40.42 -7.33
C GLU A 220 -16.79 -40.04 -5.85
N GLY A 221 -18.07 -39.96 -5.42
CA GLY A 221 -18.45 -39.58 -4.06
C GLY A 221 -18.64 -38.08 -3.83
N GLU A 222 -18.30 -37.21 -4.79
CA GLU A 222 -18.57 -35.78 -4.69
C GLU A 222 -19.94 -35.39 -5.28
N PRO A 223 -20.67 -34.42 -4.67
CA PRO A 223 -21.91 -33.94 -5.23
C PRO A 223 -21.68 -33.30 -6.62
N ASN A 224 -22.70 -33.38 -7.48
CA ASN A 224 -22.65 -32.70 -8.77
C ASN A 224 -22.67 -31.18 -8.57
N GLY A 225 -21.82 -30.49 -9.32
CA GLY A 225 -21.85 -29.04 -9.38
C GLY A 225 -23.18 -28.54 -9.95
N VAL A 226 -23.63 -27.40 -9.46
CA VAL A 226 -24.86 -26.73 -9.95
C VAL A 226 -24.56 -25.63 -10.97
N ALA A 227 -23.29 -25.35 -11.22
CA ALA A 227 -22.85 -24.32 -12.15
C ALA A 227 -21.44 -24.59 -12.70
N TRP A 228 -21.14 -24.00 -13.85
CA TRP A 228 -19.80 -24.05 -14.45
C TRP A 228 -19.42 -22.74 -15.16
N VAL A 229 -18.13 -22.51 -15.35
CA VAL A 229 -17.58 -21.32 -16.00
C VAL A 229 -16.19 -21.63 -16.57
N VAL A 230 -15.74 -20.82 -17.52
CA VAL A 230 -14.39 -20.85 -18.08
C VAL A 230 -13.69 -19.53 -17.77
N LEU A 231 -12.45 -19.64 -17.29
CA LEU A 231 -11.58 -18.53 -16.92
C LEU A 231 -10.30 -18.59 -17.74
N GLY A 232 -9.82 -17.46 -18.24
CA GLY A 232 -8.49 -17.40 -18.85
C GLY A 232 -7.43 -17.63 -17.77
N VAL A 233 -6.39 -18.41 -18.07
CA VAL A 233 -5.25 -18.56 -17.17
C VAL A 233 -3.96 -18.39 -17.95
N THR A 234 -2.94 -17.85 -17.27
CA THR A 234 -1.62 -17.63 -17.87
C THR A 234 -0.76 -18.89 -17.77
N ASP A 235 0.31 -18.95 -18.57
CA ASP A 235 1.32 -20.01 -18.52
C ASP A 235 1.93 -20.18 -17.12
N GLU A 236 2.09 -19.07 -16.38
CA GLU A 236 2.58 -19.08 -15.00
C GLU A 236 1.64 -19.83 -14.06
N VAL A 237 0.33 -19.60 -14.17
CA VAL A 237 -0.69 -20.31 -13.38
C VAL A 237 -0.64 -21.79 -13.71
N VAL A 238 -0.59 -22.10 -15.00
CA VAL A 238 -0.52 -23.47 -15.49
C VAL A 238 0.72 -24.20 -14.95
N ALA A 239 1.89 -23.57 -15.05
CA ALA A 239 3.14 -24.12 -14.55
C ALA A 239 3.13 -24.31 -13.03
N ALA A 240 2.53 -23.38 -12.27
CA ALA A 240 2.39 -23.50 -10.83
C ALA A 240 1.51 -24.70 -10.46
N LEU A 241 0.32 -24.83 -11.07
CA LEU A 241 -0.61 -25.92 -10.81
C LEU A 241 -0.02 -27.29 -11.19
N ASP A 242 0.66 -27.39 -12.34
CA ASP A 242 1.32 -28.63 -12.75
C ASP A 242 2.49 -29.03 -11.82
N ALA A 243 3.15 -28.05 -11.20
CA ALA A 243 4.17 -28.29 -10.17
C ALA A 243 3.57 -28.58 -8.78
N GLY A 244 2.25 -28.67 -8.64
CA GLY A 244 1.56 -28.83 -7.36
C GLY A 244 1.67 -27.62 -6.42
N LYS A 245 2.03 -26.46 -6.96
CA LYS A 245 2.11 -25.20 -6.21
C LYS A 245 0.76 -24.49 -6.20
N PRO A 246 0.48 -23.64 -5.20
CA PRO A 246 -0.72 -22.81 -5.21
C PRO A 246 -0.72 -21.90 -6.44
N SER A 247 -1.92 -21.66 -6.99
CA SER A 247 -2.14 -20.65 -8.02
C SER A 247 -1.72 -19.26 -7.50
N PRO A 248 -1.06 -18.43 -8.31
CA PRO A 248 -0.77 -17.04 -7.95
C PRO A 248 -2.03 -16.18 -7.88
N TYR A 249 -3.15 -16.66 -8.43
CA TYR A 249 -4.46 -16.02 -8.32
C TYR A 249 -5.35 -16.71 -7.28
N ARG A 250 -6.07 -15.90 -6.50
CA ARG A 250 -7.20 -16.36 -5.67
C ARG A 250 -8.49 -16.31 -6.48
N VAL A 251 -9.39 -17.25 -6.22
CA VAL A 251 -10.69 -17.32 -6.88
C VAL A 251 -11.81 -17.17 -5.85
N GLU A 252 -12.74 -16.28 -6.15
CA GLU A 252 -13.95 -16.05 -5.34
C GLU A 252 -15.21 -16.21 -6.20
N ALA A 253 -16.27 -16.70 -5.60
CA ALA A 253 -17.56 -16.88 -6.24
C ALA A 253 -18.63 -16.01 -5.55
N LYS A 254 -19.50 -15.40 -6.36
CA LYS A 254 -20.61 -14.60 -5.87
C LYS A 254 -21.80 -15.50 -5.56
N VAL A 255 -22.22 -15.57 -4.30
CA VAL A 255 -23.42 -16.30 -3.83
C VAL A 255 -24.38 -15.29 -3.21
N GLY A 256 -25.59 -15.18 -3.75
CA GLY A 256 -26.46 -14.04 -3.46
C GLY A 256 -25.75 -12.72 -3.81
N ASP A 257 -25.57 -11.85 -2.82
CA ASP A 257 -24.87 -10.57 -2.98
C ASP A 257 -23.42 -10.57 -2.49
N GLU A 258 -22.93 -11.67 -1.92
CA GLU A 258 -21.61 -11.76 -1.30
C GLU A 258 -20.59 -12.47 -2.18
N TRP A 259 -19.35 -11.97 -2.19
CA TRP A 259 -18.19 -12.67 -2.76
C TRP A 259 -17.56 -13.56 -1.69
N ILE A 260 -17.51 -14.87 -1.96
CA ILE A 260 -17.08 -15.88 -1.01
C ILE A 260 -15.88 -16.64 -1.58
N SER A 261 -14.90 -16.96 -0.73
CA SER A 261 -13.73 -17.75 -1.13
C SER A 261 -14.11 -19.13 -1.65
N THR A 262 -13.31 -19.66 -2.56
CA THR A 262 -13.52 -21.01 -3.12
C THR A 262 -12.54 -22.03 -2.53
N VAL A 263 -12.92 -23.31 -2.60
CA VAL A 263 -11.98 -24.44 -2.55
C VAL A 263 -11.89 -25.00 -3.96
N LEU A 264 -10.68 -25.07 -4.49
CA LEU A 264 -10.43 -25.59 -5.83
C LEU A 264 -9.80 -26.97 -5.74
N VAL A 265 -10.43 -27.96 -6.38
CA VAL A 265 -9.94 -29.33 -6.50
C VAL A 265 -9.45 -29.56 -7.92
N ASP A 266 -8.15 -29.82 -8.07
CA ASP A 266 -7.59 -30.23 -9.37
C ASP A 266 -8.02 -31.68 -9.65
N THR A 267 -8.74 -31.88 -10.76
CA THR A 267 -9.17 -33.23 -11.17
C THR A 267 -8.07 -34.02 -11.90
N GLY A 268 -6.91 -33.41 -12.13
CA GLY A 268 -5.83 -33.93 -12.97
C GLY A 268 -6.17 -33.92 -14.47
N CYS A 269 -7.33 -33.38 -14.83
CA CYS A 269 -7.81 -33.26 -16.19
C CYS A 269 -7.03 -32.18 -16.93
N ARG A 270 -6.33 -32.60 -18.00
CA ARG A 270 -5.59 -31.74 -18.93
C ARG A 270 -6.03 -32.06 -20.37
N ILE A 271 -6.84 -31.19 -20.96
CA ILE A 271 -7.45 -31.41 -22.28
C ILE A 271 -6.73 -30.55 -23.33
N GLY A 272 -6.47 -31.11 -24.51
CA GLY A 272 -5.86 -30.38 -25.63
C GLY A 272 -4.33 -30.22 -25.55
N ARG A 273 -3.71 -30.56 -24.41
CA ARG A 273 -2.24 -30.58 -24.30
C ARG A 273 -1.63 -31.68 -25.18
N ARG A 274 -0.76 -31.27 -26.10
CA ARG A 274 0.13 -32.23 -26.78
C ARG A 274 1.14 -32.73 -25.74
N PRO A 275 1.37 -34.06 -25.59
CA PRO A 275 2.48 -34.52 -24.78
C PRO A 275 3.76 -33.91 -25.34
N LYS A 276 4.56 -33.25 -24.48
CA LYS A 276 5.94 -32.90 -24.85
C LYS A 276 6.63 -34.22 -25.12
N VAL A 277 6.88 -34.52 -26.40
CA VAL A 277 7.77 -35.60 -26.79
C VAL A 277 9.10 -35.30 -26.10
N ALA A 278 9.48 -36.16 -25.15
CA ALA A 278 10.81 -36.13 -24.60
C ALA A 278 11.77 -36.37 -25.77
N VAL A 279 12.50 -35.33 -26.18
CA VAL A 279 13.63 -35.50 -27.08
C VAL A 279 14.74 -36.08 -26.22
N SER A 280 14.93 -37.40 -26.35
CA SER A 280 16.09 -38.12 -25.85
C SER A 280 17.39 -37.64 -26.48
#